data_AF-A0A2D7ILX4-F1
#
_entry.id   AF-A0A2D7ILX4-F1
#
_cell.length_a   1.000
_cell.length_b   1.000
_cell.length_c   1.000
_cell.angle_alpha   90.00
_cell.angle_beta   90.00
_cell.angle_gamma   90.00
#
_symmetry.space_group_name_H-M   'P 1'
#
loop_
_entity.id
_entity.type
_entity.pdbx_description
1 polymer ?
#
loop_
_entity_poly.entity_id
_entity_poly.type
_entity_poly.pdbx_seq_one_letter_code
_entity_poly.pdbx_strand_id
1 'polypeptide(L)'
;MKFIILSSILALFIGCGGSSKQPSPMDMPPQSRAANPQIPTDVPEWFMMTPEEDDEYLYSTGQADSRKMNIAIQKASQQARMNLGQQINNKTKSLIENMSQESGMGNNTQVTEFYSEASKSISNETLTGAKVLKKYPYRTPNGGYTAYVLMGMKKNAYNNAAAKKITSMVNQNKEEAMYAEFKKTQAFSRLEAEVAD
;
A
#
# COMPACT_ATOMS: atom_id res chain seq x y z
N MET A 1 -74.57 -19.90 -32.24
CA MET A 1 -75.11 -18.57 -32.60
C MET A 1 -74.31 -17.50 -31.88
N LYS A 2 -73.88 -16.49 -32.63
CA LYS A 2 -73.02 -15.35 -32.25
C LYS A 2 -73.75 -14.40 -31.28
N PHE A 3 -73.06 -13.89 -30.26
CA PHE A 3 -73.24 -12.53 -29.68
C PHE A 3 -71.89 -12.10 -29.04
N ILE A 4 -71.12 -11.24 -29.69
CA ILE A 4 -71.03 -9.77 -29.57
C ILE A 4 -69.83 -9.32 -28.70
N ILE A 5 -69.03 -8.48 -29.36
CA ILE A 5 -67.85 -7.73 -28.96
C ILE A 5 -68.19 -6.70 -27.87
N LEU A 6 -67.35 -6.52 -26.85
CA LEU A 6 -67.02 -5.18 -26.35
C LEU A 6 -65.82 -5.16 -25.37
N SER A 7 -64.95 -4.15 -25.59
CA SER A 7 -64.29 -3.33 -24.57
C SER A 7 -62.83 -3.62 -24.18
N SER A 8 -61.94 -2.83 -24.79
CA SER A 8 -60.94 -1.96 -24.15
C SER A 8 -60.13 -2.48 -22.97
N ILE A 9 -58.86 -2.80 -23.22
CA ILE A 9 -57.75 -2.44 -22.31
C ILE A 9 -56.60 -1.87 -23.16
N LEU A 10 -56.49 -0.55 -23.12
CA LEU A 10 -55.37 0.22 -23.65
C LEU A 10 -54.22 0.11 -22.64
N ALA A 11 -53.21 -0.71 -22.96
CA ALA A 11 -52.00 -0.82 -22.16
C ALA A 11 -51.06 0.36 -22.46
N LEU A 12 -51.10 1.38 -21.60
CA LEU A 12 -50.06 2.40 -21.52
C LEU A 12 -48.79 1.78 -20.91
N PHE A 13 -47.88 1.30 -21.76
CA PHE A 13 -46.48 1.15 -21.37
C PHE A 13 -45.86 2.54 -21.30
N ILE A 14 -45.84 3.10 -20.09
CA ILE A 14 -45.01 4.25 -19.73
C ILE A 14 -43.56 3.77 -19.83
N GLY A 15 -42.97 3.98 -21.01
CA GLY A 15 -41.54 3.88 -21.21
C GLY A 15 -40.86 4.96 -20.38
N CYS A 16 -40.23 4.56 -19.28
CA CYS A 16 -39.31 5.41 -18.55
C CYS A 16 -38.08 5.64 -19.43
N GLY A 17 -38.10 6.73 -20.20
CA GLY A 17 -36.95 7.27 -20.91
C GLY A 17 -35.93 7.81 -19.93
N GLY A 18 -35.23 6.91 -19.24
CA GLY A 18 -34.04 7.19 -18.47
C GLY A 18 -32.84 6.67 -19.22
N SER A 19 -32.26 7.49 -20.10
CA SER A 19 -30.90 7.26 -20.61
C SER A 19 -29.94 7.34 -19.44
N SER A 20 -29.73 6.20 -18.76
CA SER A 20 -28.53 6.01 -17.95
C SER A 20 -27.37 6.08 -18.93
N LYS A 21 -26.74 7.27 -18.99
CA LYS A 21 -25.40 7.42 -19.55
C LYS A 21 -24.57 6.33 -18.88
N GLN A 22 -24.15 5.33 -19.65
CA GLN A 22 -23.09 4.45 -19.21
C GLN A 22 -21.94 5.36 -18.73
N PRO A 23 -21.33 5.08 -17.58
CA PRO A 23 -20.15 5.81 -17.17
C PRO A 23 -19.14 5.70 -18.32
N SER A 24 -18.76 6.84 -18.89
CA SER A 24 -17.68 6.89 -19.87
C SER A 24 -16.49 6.11 -19.30
N PRO A 25 -15.82 5.25 -20.09
CA PRO A 25 -14.63 4.57 -19.64
C PRO A 25 -13.68 5.60 -19.02
N MET A 26 -13.26 5.34 -17.78
CA MET A 26 -12.21 6.09 -17.10
C MET A 26 -11.03 6.29 -18.06
N ASP A 27 -10.27 7.39 -17.88
CA ASP A 27 -9.09 7.90 -18.61
C ASP A 27 -7.98 6.87 -18.94
N MET A 28 -8.33 5.71 -19.47
CA MET A 28 -7.41 4.74 -20.01
C MET A 28 -7.10 5.22 -21.43
N PRO A 29 -5.82 5.48 -21.75
CA PRO A 29 -5.46 5.90 -23.08
C PRO A 29 -5.95 4.84 -24.10
N PRO A 30 -6.34 5.24 -25.32
CA PRO A 30 -6.78 4.30 -26.34
C PRO A 30 -5.79 3.14 -26.48
N GLN A 31 -6.29 1.93 -26.71
CA GLN A 31 -5.47 0.71 -26.73
C GLN A 31 -4.27 0.78 -27.69
N SER A 32 -4.36 1.59 -28.74
CA SER A 32 -3.24 1.92 -29.64
C SER A 32 -2.10 2.71 -29.00
N ARG A 33 -2.38 3.58 -28.03
CA ARG A 33 -1.38 4.29 -27.22
C ARG A 33 -0.84 3.42 -26.09
N ALA A 34 -1.63 2.47 -25.59
CA ALA A 34 -1.14 1.46 -24.64
C ALA A 34 -0.13 0.50 -25.29
N ALA A 35 -0.25 0.24 -26.60
CA ALA A 35 0.69 -0.57 -27.37
C ALA A 35 2.04 0.13 -27.64
N ASN A 36 2.10 1.47 -27.51
CA ASN A 36 3.33 2.24 -27.62
C ASN A 36 3.30 3.41 -26.61
N PRO A 37 3.49 3.13 -25.30
CA PRO A 37 3.42 4.14 -24.27
C PRO A 37 4.53 5.17 -24.50
N GLN A 38 4.14 6.45 -24.59
CA GLN A 38 5.10 7.56 -24.60
C GLN A 38 5.67 7.72 -23.20
N ILE A 39 6.61 6.86 -22.84
CA ILE A 39 7.41 7.01 -21.62
C ILE A 39 8.32 8.22 -21.88
N PRO A 40 8.29 9.27 -21.04
CA PRO A 40 9.26 10.35 -21.19
C PRO A 40 10.67 9.75 -21.12
N THR A 41 11.52 10.06 -22.10
CA THR A 41 12.89 9.55 -22.20
C THR A 41 13.73 9.87 -20.96
N ASP A 42 13.27 10.85 -20.17
CA ASP A 42 13.94 11.38 -18.98
C ASP A 42 13.55 10.64 -17.68
N VAL A 43 12.77 9.55 -17.76
CA VAL A 43 12.46 8.72 -16.58
C VAL A 43 13.50 7.59 -16.43
N PRO A 44 14.16 7.47 -15.27
CA PRO A 44 15.09 6.37 -15.05
C PRO A 44 14.41 5.00 -15.07
N GLU A 45 15.10 4.02 -15.65
CA GLU A 45 14.62 2.64 -15.70
C GLU A 45 14.26 2.09 -14.33
N TRP A 46 15.11 2.31 -13.32
CA TRP A 46 14.86 1.86 -11.94
C TRP A 46 13.64 2.51 -11.27
N PHE A 47 13.08 3.59 -11.84
CA PHE A 47 11.85 4.19 -11.33
C PHE A 47 10.64 3.50 -11.94
N MET A 48 10.67 3.24 -13.26
CA MET A 48 9.62 2.53 -14.00
C MET A 48 9.58 1.04 -13.64
N MET A 49 10.75 0.44 -13.52
CA MET A 49 10.99 -0.92 -13.05
C MET A 49 11.69 -0.81 -11.71
N THR A 50 10.92 -0.44 -10.68
CA THR A 50 11.41 -0.45 -9.31
C THR A 50 11.91 -1.85 -8.99
N PRO A 51 13.17 -2.02 -8.51
CA PRO A 51 13.68 -3.33 -8.16
C PRO A 51 12.73 -4.04 -7.21
N GLU A 52 12.50 -5.34 -7.48
CA GLU A 52 11.74 -6.17 -6.55
C GLU A 52 12.47 -6.26 -5.21
N GLU A 53 11.71 -6.54 -4.15
CA GLU A 53 12.29 -6.74 -2.83
C GLU A 53 13.21 -7.97 -2.82
N ASP A 54 14.52 -7.77 -2.84
CA ASP A 54 15.51 -8.84 -2.66
C ASP A 54 15.72 -9.16 -1.17
N ASP A 55 16.60 -10.11 -0.85
CA ASP A 55 16.90 -10.49 0.54
C ASP A 55 17.60 -9.38 1.33
N GLU A 56 18.13 -8.37 0.66
CA GLU A 56 18.93 -7.32 1.29
C GLU A 56 18.11 -6.06 1.57
N TYR A 57 17.21 -5.64 0.67
CA TYR A 57 16.54 -4.35 0.72
C TYR A 57 15.03 -4.41 0.43
N LEU A 58 14.29 -3.59 1.17
CA LEU A 58 12.98 -3.08 0.77
C LEU A 58 13.17 -1.79 -0.02
N TYR A 59 12.58 -1.73 -1.21
CA TYR A 59 12.71 -0.61 -2.13
C TYR A 59 11.43 0.21 -2.23
N SER A 60 11.61 1.52 -2.37
CA SER A 60 10.51 2.42 -2.67
C SER A 60 10.97 3.59 -3.50
N THR A 61 10.09 4.08 -4.37
CA THR A 61 10.39 5.21 -5.25
C THR A 61 9.55 6.42 -4.91
N GLY A 62 10.08 7.59 -5.24
CA GLY A 62 9.38 8.86 -5.08
C GLY A 62 9.72 9.82 -6.19
N GLN A 63 8.75 10.65 -6.55
CA GLN A 63 8.89 11.69 -7.56
C GLN A 63 8.37 13.00 -6.98
N ALA A 64 9.03 14.11 -7.30
CA ALA A 64 8.50 15.43 -7.01
C ALA A 64 9.10 16.52 -7.90
N ASP A 65 8.35 17.63 -8.00
CA ASP A 65 8.73 18.81 -8.76
C ASP A 65 9.02 20.02 -7.86
N SER A 66 9.93 20.88 -8.33
CA SER A 66 10.20 22.19 -7.73
C SER A 66 10.93 23.11 -8.68
N ARG A 67 10.83 24.43 -8.46
CA ARG A 67 11.69 25.41 -9.14
C ARG A 67 13.17 25.27 -8.77
N LYS A 68 13.48 24.63 -7.64
CA LYS A 68 14.86 24.40 -7.17
C LYS A 68 15.14 22.90 -7.10
N MET A 69 16.24 22.48 -7.71
CA MET A 69 16.64 21.06 -7.78
C MET A 69 16.74 20.38 -6.41
N ASN A 70 17.37 21.04 -5.43
CA ASN A 70 17.52 20.49 -4.08
C ASN A 70 16.17 20.25 -3.39
N ILE A 71 15.20 21.15 -3.59
CA ILE A 71 13.85 21.02 -3.04
C ILE A 71 13.08 19.89 -3.75
N ALA A 72 13.26 19.72 -5.07
CA ALA A 72 12.67 18.60 -5.80
C ALA A 72 13.18 17.25 -5.25
N ILE A 73 14.50 17.12 -5.07
CA ILE A 73 15.11 15.91 -4.49
C ILE A 73 14.61 15.65 -3.07
N GLN A 74 14.54 16.68 -2.22
CA GLN A 74 14.04 16.53 -0.85
C GLN A 74 12.59 16.03 -0.84
N LYS A 75 11.71 16.64 -1.62
CA LYS A 75 10.31 16.22 -1.73
C LYS A 75 10.17 14.79 -2.27
N ALA A 76 10.92 14.44 -3.31
CA ALA A 76 10.94 13.10 -3.88
C ALA A 76 11.44 12.06 -2.85
N SER A 77 12.45 12.41 -2.06
CA SER A 77 12.95 11.57 -0.97
C SER A 77 11.90 11.37 0.12
N GLN A 78 11.14 12.42 0.47
CA GLN A 78 10.04 12.30 1.43
C GLN A 78 8.91 11.43 0.89
N GLN A 79 8.55 11.55 -0.39
CA GLN A 79 7.56 10.70 -1.03
C GLN A 79 8.00 9.22 -1.00
N ALA A 80 9.25 8.94 -1.38
CA ALA A 80 9.81 7.58 -1.32
C ALA A 80 9.78 7.01 0.12
N ARG A 81 10.07 7.84 1.12
CA ARG A 81 10.00 7.45 2.54
C ARG A 81 8.57 7.13 2.98
N MET A 82 7.59 7.94 2.56
CA MET A 82 6.18 7.68 2.87
C MET A 82 5.71 6.37 2.22
N ASN A 83 6.05 6.15 0.95
CA ASN A 83 5.72 4.93 0.23
C ASN A 83 6.36 3.70 0.91
N LEU A 84 7.62 3.79 1.35
CA LEU A 84 8.27 2.73 2.11
C LEU A 84 7.57 2.45 3.45
N GLY A 85 7.17 3.51 4.17
CA GLY A 85 6.40 3.37 5.41
C GLY A 85 5.04 2.68 5.21
N GLN A 86 4.36 2.96 4.10
CA GLN A 86 3.13 2.25 3.76
C GLN A 86 3.37 0.75 3.50
N GLN A 87 4.45 0.40 2.80
CA GLN A 87 4.82 -1.02 2.61
C GLN A 87 5.08 -1.72 3.94
N ILE A 88 5.84 -1.08 4.85
CA ILE A 88 6.09 -1.56 6.22
C ILE A 88 4.77 -1.79 6.98
N ASN A 89 3.85 -0.84 6.90
CA ASN A 89 2.57 -0.92 7.59
C ASN A 89 1.72 -2.07 7.05
N ASN A 90 1.68 -2.24 5.73
CA ASN A 90 0.94 -3.33 5.10
C ASN A 90 1.49 -4.72 5.48
N LYS A 91 2.83 -4.87 5.51
CA LYS A 91 3.48 -6.11 5.96
C LYS A 91 3.17 -6.38 7.44
N THR A 92 3.29 -5.38 8.29
CA THR A 92 2.97 -5.47 9.73
C THR A 92 1.49 -5.85 9.94
N LYS A 93 0.59 -5.25 9.16
CA LYS A 93 -0.84 -5.58 9.16
C LYS A 93 -1.06 -7.05 8.84
N SER A 94 -0.44 -7.54 7.76
CA SER A 94 -0.56 -8.94 7.37
C SER A 94 -0.06 -9.91 8.44
N LEU A 95 1.05 -9.59 9.12
CA LEU A 95 1.56 -10.41 10.24
C LEU A 95 0.54 -10.52 11.38
N ILE A 96 -0.03 -9.38 11.78
CA ILE A 96 -1.00 -9.32 12.89
C ILE A 96 -2.34 -9.95 12.50
N GLU A 97 -2.78 -9.78 11.25
CA GLU A 97 -3.97 -10.44 10.72
C GLU A 97 -3.82 -11.97 10.72
N ASN A 98 -2.64 -12.49 10.34
CA ASN A 98 -2.37 -13.93 10.41
C ASN A 98 -2.47 -14.45 11.86
N MET A 99 -1.87 -13.74 12.83
CA MET A 99 -1.98 -14.09 14.26
C MET A 99 -3.45 -14.04 14.72
N SER A 100 -4.19 -13.02 14.31
CA SER A 100 -5.61 -12.86 14.63
C SER A 100 -6.48 -13.97 14.05
N GLN A 101 -6.19 -14.40 12.82
CA GLN A 101 -6.90 -15.52 12.17
C GLN A 101 -6.58 -16.85 12.85
N GLU A 102 -5.30 -17.14 13.12
CA GLU A 102 -4.86 -18.37 13.81
C GLU A 102 -5.45 -18.49 15.22
N SER A 103 -5.68 -17.36 15.90
CA SER A 103 -6.29 -17.30 17.23
C SER A 103 -7.83 -17.17 17.23
N GLY A 104 -8.46 -17.05 16.06
CA GLY A 104 -9.91 -16.87 15.95
C GLY A 104 -10.43 -15.48 16.36
N MET A 105 -9.57 -14.46 16.41
CA MET A 105 -9.86 -13.11 16.91
C MET A 105 -10.02 -12.03 15.81
N GLY A 106 -10.28 -12.44 14.57
CA GLY A 106 -10.25 -11.59 13.36
C GLY A 106 -10.91 -10.20 13.43
N ASN A 107 -11.95 -10.02 14.28
CA ASN A 107 -12.72 -8.78 14.40
C ASN A 107 -12.64 -8.12 15.80
N ASN A 108 -11.61 -8.43 16.60
CA ASN A 108 -11.46 -7.86 17.93
C ASN A 108 -10.89 -6.42 17.86
N THR A 109 -11.59 -5.45 18.46
CA THR A 109 -11.14 -4.04 18.54
C THR A 109 -9.74 -3.92 19.14
N GLN A 110 -9.41 -4.76 20.11
CA GLN A 110 -8.11 -4.74 20.77
C GLN A 110 -6.97 -5.17 19.83
N VAL A 111 -7.25 -6.02 18.84
CA VAL A 111 -6.30 -6.37 17.76
C VAL A 111 -6.05 -5.17 16.85
N THR A 112 -7.07 -4.33 16.63
CA THR A 112 -6.93 -3.12 15.81
C THR A 112 -6.07 -2.07 16.50
N GLU A 113 -6.27 -1.88 17.81
CA GLU A 113 -5.44 -0.98 18.63
C GLU A 113 -3.99 -1.48 18.69
N PHE A 114 -3.80 -2.78 18.93
CA PHE A 114 -2.49 -3.42 18.90
C PHE A 114 -1.78 -3.22 17.55
N TYR A 115 -2.48 -3.42 16.44
CA TYR A 115 -1.95 -3.16 15.11
C TYR A 115 -1.52 -1.69 14.95
N SER A 116 -2.36 -0.74 15.36
CA SER A 116 -2.07 0.69 15.24
C SER A 116 -0.81 1.08 16.02
N GLU A 117 -0.67 0.58 17.25
CA GLU A 117 0.51 0.83 18.08
C GLU A 117 1.77 0.18 17.49
N ALA A 118 1.67 -1.08 17.07
CA ALA A 118 2.75 -1.84 16.46
C ALA A 118 3.26 -1.16 15.18
N SER A 119 2.34 -0.86 14.27
CA SER A 119 2.60 -0.20 12.99
C SER A 119 3.30 1.15 13.18
N LYS A 120 2.81 1.97 14.12
CA LYS A 120 3.41 3.27 14.43
C LYS A 120 4.83 3.13 14.97
N SER A 121 5.05 2.22 15.92
CA SER A 121 6.37 2.03 16.52
C SER A 121 7.38 1.48 15.51
N ILE A 122 7.00 0.45 14.76
CA ILE A 122 7.88 -0.19 13.76
C ILE A 122 8.21 0.80 12.66
N SER A 123 7.23 1.55 12.15
CA SER A 123 7.49 2.61 11.16
C SER A 123 8.52 3.64 11.66
N ASN A 124 8.39 4.12 12.90
CA ASN A 124 9.33 5.11 13.43
C ASN A 124 10.76 4.56 13.56
N GLU A 125 10.91 3.33 14.03
CA GLU A 125 12.20 2.68 14.20
C GLU A 125 12.86 2.39 12.84
N THR A 126 12.09 1.86 11.90
CA THR A 126 12.60 1.36 10.61
C THR A 126 12.86 2.47 9.59
N LEU A 127 12.03 3.51 9.55
CA LEU A 127 12.22 4.65 8.63
C LEU A 127 13.49 5.46 8.94
N THR A 128 14.06 5.32 10.14
CA THR A 128 15.38 5.88 10.49
C THR A 128 16.51 5.19 9.70
N GLY A 129 16.35 3.90 9.37
CA GLY A 129 17.30 3.13 8.57
C GLY A 129 17.16 3.33 7.05
N ALA A 130 16.13 4.03 6.58
CA ALA A 130 15.87 4.23 5.16
C ALA A 130 16.83 5.26 4.53
N LYS A 131 17.47 4.87 3.42
CA LYS A 131 18.50 5.66 2.73
C LYS A 131 18.17 5.85 1.25
N VAL A 132 18.55 7.01 0.71
CA VAL A 132 18.49 7.26 -0.73
C VAL A 132 19.61 6.47 -1.41
N LEU A 133 19.25 5.57 -2.32
CA LEU A 133 20.17 4.76 -3.10
C LEU A 133 20.48 5.38 -4.47
N LYS A 134 19.45 5.93 -5.13
CA LYS A 134 19.59 6.62 -6.42
C LYS A 134 18.77 7.90 -6.41
N LYS A 135 19.26 8.91 -7.13
CA LYS A 135 18.56 10.17 -7.39
C LYS A 135 18.78 10.58 -8.84
N TYR A 136 17.74 11.09 -9.48
CA TYR A 136 17.81 11.58 -10.85
C TYR A 136 16.98 12.86 -10.98
N PRO A 137 17.59 14.03 -10.75
CA PRO A 137 16.98 15.31 -11.07
C PRO A 137 17.18 15.65 -12.56
N TYR A 138 16.14 16.17 -13.21
CA TYR A 138 16.24 16.74 -14.55
C TYR A 138 15.50 18.08 -14.61
N ARG A 139 15.93 18.93 -15.55
CA ARG A 139 15.31 20.24 -15.77
C ARG A 139 14.12 20.10 -16.68
N THR A 140 12.98 20.66 -16.29
CA THR A 140 11.78 20.67 -17.14
C THR A 140 11.86 21.78 -18.18
N PRO A 141 11.17 21.66 -19.34
CA PRO A 141 11.13 22.72 -20.37
C PRO A 141 10.69 24.08 -19.81
N ASN A 142 9.89 24.05 -18.75
CA ASN A 142 9.28 25.18 -18.07
C ASN A 142 10.27 25.89 -17.12
N GLY A 143 11.53 25.44 -17.06
CA GLY A 143 12.58 25.99 -16.21
C GLY A 143 12.58 25.49 -14.76
N GLY A 144 11.70 24.54 -14.41
CA GLY A 144 11.69 23.85 -13.12
C GLY A 144 12.57 22.60 -13.11
N TYR A 145 12.46 21.82 -12.04
CA TYR A 145 13.12 20.53 -11.87
C TYR A 145 12.12 19.49 -11.44
N THR A 146 12.24 18.29 -12.00
CA THR A 146 11.61 17.07 -11.53
C THR A 146 12.72 16.16 -11.01
N ALA A 147 12.49 15.49 -9.88
CA ALA A 147 13.44 14.54 -9.33
C ALA A 147 12.76 13.20 -9.07
N TYR A 148 13.43 12.13 -9.48
CA TYR A 148 13.13 10.76 -9.07
C TYR A 148 14.11 10.32 -7.98
N VAL A 149 13.63 9.54 -7.02
CA VAL A 149 14.45 8.96 -5.95
C VAL A 149 14.12 7.49 -5.79
N LEU A 150 15.15 6.65 -5.66
CA LEU A 150 15.06 5.29 -5.14
C LEU A 150 15.54 5.30 -3.69
N MET A 151 14.67 4.88 -2.80
CA MET A 151 14.97 4.66 -1.40
C MET A 151 15.08 3.16 -1.14
N GLY A 152 16.02 2.79 -0.29
CA GLY A 152 16.20 1.43 0.19
C GLY A 152 16.34 1.39 1.69
N MET A 153 15.87 0.31 2.30
CA MET A 153 16.06 0.00 3.70
C MET A 153 16.40 -1.47 3.82
N LYS A 154 17.37 -1.82 4.66
CA LYS A 154 17.78 -3.21 4.79
C LYS A 154 16.64 -4.06 5.35
N LYS A 155 16.34 -5.20 4.72
CA LYS A 155 15.26 -6.11 5.13
C LYS A 155 15.48 -6.64 6.55
N ASN A 156 16.70 -7.03 6.89
CA ASN A 156 17.04 -7.50 8.23
C ASN A 156 16.72 -6.47 9.32
N ALA A 157 16.94 -5.18 9.06
CA ALA A 157 16.61 -4.11 10.00
C ALA A 157 15.10 -4.01 10.21
N TYR A 158 14.31 -4.18 9.15
CA TYR A 158 12.84 -4.24 9.26
C TYR A 158 12.38 -5.50 10.00
N ASN A 159 12.80 -6.70 9.57
CA ASN A 159 12.38 -7.96 10.17
C ASN A 159 12.70 -8.00 11.67
N ASN A 160 13.93 -7.62 12.04
CA ASN A 160 14.36 -7.59 13.42
C ASN A 160 13.56 -6.58 14.25
N ALA A 161 13.30 -5.38 13.72
CA ALA A 161 12.50 -4.38 14.43
C ALA A 161 11.03 -4.84 14.58
N ALA A 162 10.44 -5.40 13.53
CA ALA A 162 9.07 -5.91 13.55
C ALA A 162 8.93 -7.08 14.54
N ALA A 163 9.82 -8.07 14.45
CA ALA A 163 9.82 -9.23 15.33
C ALA A 163 10.07 -8.83 16.79
N LYS A 164 11.11 -8.03 17.07
CA LYS A 164 11.39 -7.54 18.43
C LYS A 164 10.22 -6.75 19.00
N LYS A 165 9.64 -5.84 18.22
CA LYS A 165 8.57 -4.98 18.71
C LYS A 165 7.29 -5.77 18.95
N ILE A 166 6.84 -6.60 18.00
CA ILE A 166 5.64 -7.44 18.16
C ILE A 166 5.82 -8.37 19.36
N THR A 167 6.93 -9.11 19.43
CA THR A 167 7.24 -10.00 20.55
C THR A 167 7.27 -9.24 21.87
N SER A 168 7.89 -8.06 21.93
CA SER A 168 7.91 -7.21 23.12
C SER A 168 6.53 -6.75 23.55
N MET A 169 5.65 -6.33 22.64
CA MET A 169 4.31 -5.85 23.00
C MET A 169 3.43 -7.01 23.50
N VAL A 170 3.46 -8.16 22.82
CA VAL A 170 2.77 -9.38 23.27
C VAL A 170 3.30 -9.84 24.63
N ASN A 171 4.61 -9.71 24.86
CA ASN A 171 5.25 -10.02 26.13
C ASN A 171 5.19 -8.90 27.18
N GLN A 172 4.70 -7.71 26.89
CA GLN A 172 4.45 -6.70 27.93
C GLN A 172 3.01 -6.80 28.42
N ASN A 173 2.11 -7.17 27.52
CA ASN A 173 0.70 -7.35 27.82
C ASN A 173 0.37 -8.80 28.26
N LYS A 174 1.25 -9.42 29.05
CA LYS A 174 1.34 -10.89 29.27
C LYS A 174 0.09 -11.57 29.83
N GLU A 175 -0.86 -10.84 30.41
CA GLU A 175 -2.00 -11.38 31.15
C GLU A 175 -3.36 -11.02 30.53
N GLU A 176 -3.39 -10.40 29.35
CA GLU A 176 -4.63 -10.21 28.59
C GLU A 176 -4.95 -11.46 27.76
N ALA A 177 -6.22 -11.88 27.76
CA ALA A 177 -6.69 -13.07 27.05
C ALA A 177 -6.30 -13.08 25.56
N MET A 178 -6.35 -11.93 24.90
CA MET A 178 -5.94 -11.78 23.49
C MET A 178 -4.47 -12.16 23.27
N TYR A 179 -3.55 -11.66 24.09
CA TYR A 179 -2.11 -11.93 23.93
C TYR A 179 -1.72 -13.36 24.27
N ALA A 180 -2.45 -13.99 25.20
CA ALA A 180 -2.27 -15.41 25.49
C ALA A 180 -2.61 -16.28 24.27
N GLU A 181 -3.64 -15.91 23.49
CA GLU A 181 -3.96 -16.62 22.24
C GLU A 181 -2.91 -16.36 21.16
N PHE A 182 -2.41 -15.12 21.02
CA PHE A 182 -1.31 -14.81 20.11
C PHE A 182 -0.07 -15.66 20.36
N LYS A 183 0.31 -15.91 21.62
CA LYS A 183 1.46 -16.76 21.97
C LYS A 183 1.34 -18.21 21.51
N LYS A 184 0.12 -18.70 21.29
CA LYS A 184 -0.15 -20.07 20.80
C LYS A 184 -0.10 -20.16 19.28
N THR A 185 -0.08 -19.03 18.57
CA THR A 185 -0.08 -19.00 17.09
C THR A 185 1.28 -19.41 16.53
N GLN A 186 1.27 -20.10 15.39
CA GLN A 186 2.50 -20.45 14.70
C GLN A 186 3.20 -19.18 14.17
N ALA A 187 2.42 -18.18 13.74
CA ALA A 187 2.92 -16.88 13.34
C ALA A 187 3.78 -16.22 14.43
N PHE A 188 3.36 -16.28 15.69
CA PHE A 188 4.14 -15.74 16.81
C PHE A 188 5.42 -16.54 17.08
N SER A 189 5.36 -17.88 17.05
CA SER A 189 6.56 -18.70 17.23
C SER A 189 7.64 -18.42 16.19
N ARG A 190 7.26 -18.11 14.94
CA ARG A 190 8.22 -17.69 13.89
C ARG A 190 8.86 -16.34 14.22
N LEU A 191 8.10 -15.39 14.76
CA LEU A 191 8.64 -14.10 15.20
C LEU A 191 9.62 -14.25 16.36
N GLU A 192 9.35 -15.17 17.31
CA GLU A 192 10.28 -15.44 18.41
C GLU A 192 11.60 -16.05 17.91
N ALA A 193 11.54 -16.93 16.90
CA ALA A 193 12.73 -17.49 16.27
C ALA A 193 13.60 -16.40 15.60
N GLU A 194 13.00 -15.46 14.84
CA GLU A 194 13.71 -14.35 14.19
C GLU A 194 14.41 -13.40 15.20
N VAL A 195 13.88 -13.27 16.42
CA VAL A 195 14.50 -12.45 17.47
C VAL A 195 15.67 -13.14 18.16
N ALA A 196 15.70 -14.48 18.15
CA ALA A 196 16.70 -15.27 18.85
C ALA A 196 18.01 -15.45 18.05
N ASP A 197 17.98 -15.23 16.73
CA ASP A 197 19.13 -15.21 15.82
C ASP A 197 19.88 -13.86 15.83
#